data_AF-B7Q0S3-F1
#
_entry.id   AF-B7Q0S3-F1
#
_cell.length_a   1.000
_cell.length_b   1.000
_cell.length_c   1.000
_cell.angle_alpha   90.00
_cell.angle_beta   90.00
_cell.angle_gamma   90.00
#
_symmetry.space_group_name_H-M   'P 1'
#
loop_
_entity.id
_entity.type
_entity.pdbx_description
1 polymer ?
#
loop_
_entity_poly.entity_id
_entity_poly.type
_entity_poly.pdbx_seq_one_letter_code
_entity_poly.pdbx_strand_id
1 'polypeptide(L)'
;MEQTEKNVDTLFGMGFLDVEEIRSALRMSSNDLNEAVAILTNERYSGYPTAVDDVEMKDVTSTALVPTAAAAPPPPYASLPDAKVRFVNGRFELGGLHFPTTNLYELEQRVFLDQWSIPYKKDESLAKCLVAATNLAREGQCESNADCKNFMESCMPESFKKASFSLFLLTTLAVRNWTPDVQEGVYNMLMLLIELVVERLSHPPLPEKLLSNVLSMV
;
A
#
# COMPACT_ATOMS: atom_id res chain seq x y z
N MET A 1 20.86 -4.21 35.98
CA MET A 1 19.57 -4.68 35.43
C MET A 1 18.72 -3.54 34.90
N GLU A 2 18.65 -2.36 35.54
CA GLU A 2 17.89 -1.19 35.03
C GLU A 2 18.24 -0.73 33.61
N GLN A 3 19.52 -0.77 33.22
CA GLN A 3 19.92 -0.32 31.87
C GLN A 3 19.45 -1.28 30.76
N THR A 4 19.33 -2.57 31.08
CA THR A 4 18.84 -3.58 30.13
C THR A 4 17.36 -3.41 29.87
N GLU A 5 16.56 -3.16 30.91
CA GLU A 5 15.13 -2.90 30.73
C GLU A 5 14.86 -1.58 29.97
N LYS A 6 15.62 -0.52 30.25
CA LYS A 6 15.53 0.73 29.47
C LYS A 6 15.84 0.52 27.98
N ASN A 7 16.82 -0.33 27.67
CA ASN A 7 17.17 -0.65 26.29
C ASN A 7 16.11 -1.53 25.63
N VAL A 8 15.48 -2.44 26.38
CA VAL A 8 14.32 -3.23 25.90
C VAL A 8 13.15 -2.31 25.55
N ASP A 9 12.79 -1.38 26.45
CA ASP A 9 11.69 -0.42 26.21
C ASP A 9 11.99 0.50 25.03
N THR A 10 13.26 0.90 24.87
CA THR A 10 13.70 1.72 23.73
C THR A 10 13.57 0.96 22.42
N LEU A 11 14.03 -0.30 22.35
CA LEU A 11 13.90 -1.14 21.16
C LEU A 11 12.44 -1.48 20.86
N PHE A 12 11.63 -1.69 21.89
CA PHE A 12 10.19 -1.87 21.73
C PHE A 12 9.53 -0.61 21.16
N GLY A 13 9.90 0.58 21.66
CA GLY A 13 9.48 1.87 21.13
C GLY A 13 9.99 2.17 19.71
N MET A 14 11.05 1.52 19.26
CA MET A 14 11.57 1.60 17.90
C MET A 14 10.82 0.70 16.90
N GLY A 15 9.90 -0.16 17.38
CA GLY A 15 9.04 -0.99 16.54
C GLY A 15 9.42 -2.48 16.48
N PHE A 16 10.39 -2.94 17.29
CA PHE A 16 10.60 -4.36 17.52
C PHE A 16 9.50 -4.87 18.47
N LEU A 17 8.63 -5.76 18.01
CA LEU A 17 7.45 -6.18 18.77
C LEU A 17 7.69 -7.43 19.62
N ASP A 18 8.74 -8.19 19.31
CA ASP A 18 9.10 -9.41 20.04
C ASP A 18 10.12 -9.11 21.15
N VAL A 19 9.63 -9.14 22.38
CA VAL A 19 10.42 -8.87 23.59
C VAL A 19 11.49 -9.95 23.83
N GLU A 20 11.24 -11.19 23.42
CA GLU A 20 12.21 -12.28 23.58
C GLU A 20 13.36 -12.16 22.57
N GLU A 21 13.07 -11.78 21.32
CA GLU A 21 14.11 -11.44 20.34
C GLU A 21 14.94 -10.23 20.78
N ILE A 22 14.29 -9.17 21.29
CA ILE A 22 14.97 -7.98 21.81
C ILE A 22 15.92 -8.34 22.96
N ARG A 23 15.47 -9.19 23.89
CA ARG A 23 16.31 -9.67 25.01
C ARG A 23 17.46 -10.55 24.52
N SER A 24 17.23 -11.38 23.50
CA SER A 24 18.26 -12.21 22.89
C SER A 24 19.32 -11.34 22.20
N ALA A 25 18.90 -10.39 21.37
CA ALA A 25 19.79 -9.44 20.69
C ALA A 25 20.59 -8.59 21.67
N LEU A 26 19.96 -8.08 22.74
CA LEU A 26 20.67 -7.35 23.80
C LEU A 26 21.63 -8.22 24.60
N ARG A 27 21.37 -9.53 24.74
CA ARG A 27 22.35 -10.46 25.31
C ARG A 27 23.54 -10.68 24.39
N MET A 28 23.28 -10.86 23.10
CA MET A 28 24.32 -11.07 22.08
C MET A 28 25.17 -9.82 21.86
N SER A 29 24.57 -8.63 21.96
CA SER A 29 25.25 -7.35 21.81
C SER A 29 25.92 -6.82 23.08
N SER A 30 25.98 -7.59 24.17
CA SER A 30 26.48 -7.14 25.47
C SER A 30 25.81 -5.85 25.97
N ASN A 31 24.50 -5.73 25.75
CA ASN A 31 23.65 -4.60 26.11
C ASN A 31 23.96 -3.29 25.34
N ASP A 32 24.66 -3.38 24.20
CA ASP A 32 24.79 -2.28 23.24
C ASP A 32 23.53 -2.16 22.38
N LEU A 33 22.95 -0.96 22.33
CA LEU A 33 21.71 -0.66 21.61
C LEU A 33 21.92 -0.71 20.08
N ASN A 34 23.02 -0.13 19.57
CA ASN A 34 23.26 -0.01 18.13
C ASN A 34 23.51 -1.38 17.50
N GLU A 35 24.27 -2.21 18.21
CA GLU A 35 24.58 -3.57 17.77
C GLU A 35 23.35 -4.49 17.90
N ALA A 36 22.50 -4.30 18.92
CA ALA A 36 21.23 -5.01 19.02
C ALA A 36 20.28 -4.66 17.85
N VAL A 37 20.22 -3.39 17.43
CA VAL A 37 19.46 -2.98 16.24
C VAL A 37 20.01 -3.65 14.99
N ALA A 38 21.34 -3.74 14.84
CA ALA A 38 21.96 -4.42 13.70
C ALA A 38 21.59 -5.92 13.65
N ILE A 39 21.58 -6.60 14.80
CA ILE A 39 21.17 -8.01 14.90
C ILE A 39 19.69 -8.19 14.52
N LEU A 40 18.80 -7.39 15.13
CA LEU A 40 17.35 -7.47 14.90
C LEU A 40 16.93 -7.07 13.48
N THR A 41 17.75 -6.26 12.78
CA THR A 41 17.50 -5.88 11.38
C THR A 41 18.11 -6.85 10.37
N ASN A 42 19.16 -7.58 10.73
CA ASN A 42 19.79 -8.57 9.87
C ASN A 42 19.08 -9.95 9.92
N GLU A 43 18.53 -10.35 11.08
CA GLU A 43 17.82 -11.64 11.20
C GLU A 43 16.45 -11.68 10.50
N ARG A 44 15.89 -10.53 10.12
CA ARG A 44 14.69 -10.47 9.26
C ARG A 44 14.92 -11.02 7.84
N TYR A 45 16.13 -11.44 7.49
CA TYR A 45 16.45 -12.11 6.23
C TYR A 45 16.68 -13.63 6.32
N SER A 46 16.50 -14.28 7.49
CA SER A 46 16.77 -15.73 7.64
C SER A 46 15.53 -16.63 7.78
N GLY A 47 14.34 -16.15 7.43
CA GLY A 47 13.07 -16.86 7.64
C GLY A 47 12.46 -17.65 6.47
N TYR A 48 13.11 -17.76 5.30
CA TYR A 48 12.59 -18.58 4.19
C TYR A 48 13.52 -19.75 3.88
N PRO A 49 13.07 -21.02 3.98
CA PRO A 49 13.83 -22.14 3.46
C PRO A 49 13.76 -22.12 1.93
N THR A 50 14.83 -21.62 1.30
CA THR A 50 15.09 -21.85 -0.12
C THR A 50 15.52 -23.30 -0.32
N ALA A 51 14.58 -24.17 -0.66
CA ALA A 51 14.90 -25.39 -1.40
C ALA A 51 15.10 -24.99 -2.87
N VAL A 52 16.33 -24.63 -3.21
CA VAL A 52 16.80 -24.55 -4.60
C VAL A 52 17.28 -25.93 -4.99
N ASP A 53 16.49 -26.65 -5.77
CA ASP A 53 17.01 -27.76 -6.57
C ASP A 53 17.82 -27.14 -7.73
N ASP A 54 19.13 -27.37 -7.65
CA ASP A 54 20.10 -27.17 -8.71
C ASP A 54 19.65 -27.91 -9.99
N VAL A 55 19.46 -27.17 -11.08
CA VAL A 55 19.47 -27.77 -12.42
C VAL A 55 20.50 -27.04 -13.27
N GLU A 56 21.60 -27.77 -13.48
CA GLU A 56 22.74 -27.48 -14.34
C GLU A 56 22.33 -26.92 -15.72
N MET A 57 22.95 -25.81 -16.12
CA MET A 57 23.04 -25.42 -17.52
C MET A 57 23.84 -26.47 -18.29
N LYS A 58 23.20 -27.13 -19.27
CA LYS A 58 23.91 -27.92 -20.28
C LYS A 58 23.61 -27.35 -21.67
N ASP A 59 24.66 -26.74 -22.21
CA ASP A 59 24.81 -26.25 -23.58
C ASP A 59 24.73 -27.43 -24.58
N VAL A 60 23.80 -27.37 -25.55
CA VAL A 60 23.81 -28.22 -26.74
C VAL A 60 23.31 -27.43 -27.96
N THR A 61 24.28 -26.85 -28.67
CA THR A 61 24.43 -26.75 -30.12
C THR A 61 23.20 -26.97 -31.03
N SER A 62 22.79 -25.86 -31.66
CA SER A 62 22.38 -25.68 -33.06
C SER A 62 21.89 -26.89 -33.87
N THR A 63 20.61 -26.89 -34.26
CA THR A 63 20.18 -27.25 -35.62
C THR A 63 18.90 -26.48 -35.97
N ALA A 64 18.92 -25.78 -37.11
CA ALA A 64 17.87 -24.92 -37.63
C ALA A 64 16.58 -25.66 -38.01
N LEU A 65 15.43 -24.95 -37.99
CA LEU A 65 14.42 -24.83 -39.06
C LEU A 65 13.33 -23.79 -38.68
N VAL A 66 12.81 -23.10 -39.70
CA VAL A 66 12.10 -21.80 -39.79
C VAL A 66 10.59 -21.84 -39.35
N PRO A 67 9.78 -20.75 -39.46
CA PRO A 67 9.42 -19.70 -38.48
C PRO A 67 7.96 -19.78 -37.93
N THR A 68 7.67 -19.22 -36.75
CA THR A 68 6.29 -18.82 -36.44
C THR A 68 6.26 -17.62 -35.48
N ALA A 69 5.56 -16.57 -35.93
CA ALA A 69 5.04 -15.41 -35.19
C ALA A 69 5.86 -14.97 -33.97
N ALA A 70 6.75 -13.98 -34.19
CA ALA A 70 7.33 -13.19 -33.13
C ALA A 70 6.20 -12.65 -32.23
N ALA A 71 6.16 -13.13 -30.99
CA ALA A 71 5.41 -12.48 -29.93
C ALA A 71 5.88 -11.02 -29.89
N ALA A 72 4.95 -10.09 -30.13
CA ALA A 72 5.23 -8.68 -30.01
C ALA A 72 5.77 -8.42 -28.59
N PRO A 73 6.81 -7.58 -28.43
CA PRO A 73 7.20 -7.11 -27.11
C PRO A 73 5.97 -6.48 -26.44
N PRO A 74 5.80 -6.61 -25.11
CA PRO A 74 4.73 -5.90 -24.40
C PRO A 74 4.81 -4.41 -24.79
N PRO A 75 3.66 -3.75 -25.01
CA PRO A 75 3.64 -2.37 -25.44
C PRO A 75 4.52 -1.54 -24.48
N PRO A 76 5.35 -0.62 -25.00
CA PRO A 76 6.10 0.28 -24.13
C PRO A 76 5.09 0.97 -23.22
N TYR A 77 5.25 0.82 -21.90
CA TYR A 77 4.48 1.61 -20.94
C TYR A 77 4.73 3.08 -21.31
N ALA A 78 3.77 3.67 -22.02
CA ALA A 78 3.77 5.11 -22.24
C ALA A 78 3.70 5.70 -20.84
N SER A 79 4.81 6.28 -20.38
CA SER A 79 4.81 7.12 -19.20
C SER A 79 3.88 8.28 -19.50
N LEU A 80 2.60 8.10 -19.19
CA LEU A 80 1.60 9.14 -19.27
C LEU A 80 2.12 10.30 -18.42
N PRO A 81 1.98 11.55 -18.89
CA PRO A 81 2.39 12.70 -18.10
C PRO A 81 1.74 12.60 -16.72
N ASP A 82 2.55 12.76 -15.67
CA ASP A 82 2.17 12.60 -14.27
C ASP A 82 0.86 13.37 -14.01
N ALA A 83 -0.25 12.62 -13.95
CA ALA A 83 -1.57 13.22 -13.93
C ALA A 83 -1.74 13.88 -12.56
N LYS A 84 -1.77 15.21 -12.55
CA LYS A 84 -1.97 15.98 -11.32
C LYS A 84 -3.45 16.03 -10.98
N VAL A 85 -3.78 15.67 -9.74
CA VAL A 85 -5.09 15.94 -9.15
C VAL A 85 -5.28 17.46 -9.06
N ARG A 86 -6.38 17.96 -9.64
CA ARG A 86 -6.74 19.38 -9.66
C ARG A 86 -8.12 19.58 -9.04
N PHE A 87 -8.35 20.73 -8.42
CA PHE A 87 -9.68 21.11 -7.95
C PHE A 87 -10.33 22.04 -8.97
N VAL A 88 -11.43 21.61 -9.58
CA VAL A 88 -12.15 22.35 -10.63
C VAL A 88 -13.64 22.27 -10.31
N ASN A 89 -14.35 23.41 -10.36
CA ASN A 89 -15.80 23.48 -10.11
C ASN A 89 -16.28 22.81 -8.81
N GLY A 90 -15.46 22.85 -7.75
CA GLY A 90 -15.81 22.26 -6.46
C GLY A 90 -15.48 20.76 -6.33
N ARG A 91 -14.79 20.16 -7.29
CA ARG A 91 -14.47 18.71 -7.30
C ARG A 91 -13.01 18.46 -7.65
N PHE A 92 -12.50 17.31 -7.23
CA PHE A 92 -11.17 16.84 -7.62
C PHE A 92 -11.24 16.05 -8.93
N GLU A 93 -10.38 16.39 -9.89
CA GLU A 93 -10.29 15.73 -11.19
C GLU A 93 -8.84 15.35 -11.50
N LEU A 94 -8.66 14.13 -12.03
CA LEU A 94 -7.40 13.65 -12.60
C LEU A 94 -7.43 13.89 -14.12
N GLY A 95 -6.33 14.39 -14.68
CA GLY A 95 -6.22 14.62 -16.12
C GLY A 95 -6.24 13.31 -16.91
N GLY A 96 -7.42 12.93 -17.41
CA GLY A 96 -7.65 11.70 -18.17
C GLY A 96 -8.67 10.77 -17.52
N LEU A 97 -9.44 10.04 -18.32
CA LEU A 97 -10.42 9.03 -17.87
C LEU A 97 -9.77 7.66 -17.57
N HIS A 98 -8.47 7.52 -17.78
CA HIS A 98 -7.78 6.26 -17.57
C HIS A 98 -7.41 6.06 -16.09
N PHE A 99 -7.59 4.84 -15.59
CA PHE A 99 -7.24 4.50 -14.21
C PHE A 99 -5.70 4.47 -14.04
N PRO A 100 -5.14 5.05 -12.97
CA PRO A 100 -3.69 5.11 -12.79
C PRO A 100 -3.14 3.78 -12.27
N THR A 101 -2.99 2.80 -13.16
CA THR A 101 -2.58 1.43 -12.82
C THR A 101 -1.21 1.37 -12.13
N THR A 102 -0.25 2.23 -12.53
CA THR A 102 1.06 2.32 -11.85
C THR A 102 0.91 2.69 -10.37
N ASN A 103 0.05 3.66 -10.06
CA ASN A 103 -0.21 4.08 -8.68
C ASN A 103 -0.93 2.99 -7.88
N LEU A 104 -1.82 2.22 -8.53
CA LEU A 104 -2.45 1.06 -7.89
C LEU A 104 -1.40 0.04 -7.46
N TYR A 105 -0.49 -0.35 -8.35
CA TYR A 105 0.56 -1.31 -8.02
C TYR A 105 1.47 -0.83 -6.88
N GLU A 106 1.86 0.44 -6.90
CA GLU A 106 2.65 1.03 -5.81
C GLU A 106 1.91 0.98 -4.46
N LEU A 107 0.59 1.21 -4.49
CA LEU A 107 -0.25 1.17 -3.30
C LEU A 107 -0.37 -0.27 -2.79
N GLU A 108 -0.65 -1.24 -3.68
CA GLU A 108 -0.75 -2.65 -3.34
C GLU A 108 0.54 -3.20 -2.73
N GLN A 109 1.69 -2.85 -3.28
CA GLN A 109 2.99 -3.31 -2.76
C GLN A 109 3.26 -2.85 -1.32
N ARG A 110 2.65 -1.75 -0.89
CA ARG A 110 2.91 -1.17 0.45
C ARG A 110 1.77 -1.44 1.41
N VAL A 111 0.52 -1.39 0.96
CA VAL A 111 -0.67 -1.48 1.82
C VAL A 111 -0.76 -2.83 2.52
N PHE A 112 -0.21 -3.90 1.96
CA PHE A 112 -0.23 -5.22 2.59
C PHE A 112 0.97 -5.51 3.50
N LEU A 113 1.93 -4.59 3.64
CA LEU A 113 3.07 -4.72 4.55
C LEU A 113 2.72 -4.29 5.99
N ASP A 114 3.42 -4.82 6.99
CA ASP A 114 3.20 -4.48 8.41
C ASP A 114 3.57 -3.03 8.73
N GLN A 115 4.69 -2.56 8.19
CA GLN A 115 5.14 -1.18 8.35
C GLN A 115 4.55 -0.33 7.22
N TRP A 116 3.39 0.27 7.50
CA TRP A 116 2.66 1.07 6.52
C TRP A 116 2.24 2.43 7.08
N SER A 117 2.43 3.47 6.27
CA SER A 117 1.88 4.80 6.48
C SER A 117 0.89 5.12 5.36
N ILE A 118 -0.26 5.69 5.71
CA ILE A 118 -1.24 6.14 4.73
C ILE A 118 -0.62 7.21 3.79
N PRO A 119 -0.66 7.03 2.46
CA PRO A 119 -0.38 8.11 1.53
C PRO A 119 -1.52 9.13 1.60
N TYR A 120 -1.24 10.33 2.09
CA TYR A 120 -2.26 11.35 2.41
C TYR A 120 -2.15 12.61 1.56
N LYS A 121 -1.14 12.70 0.69
CA LYS A 121 -0.96 13.87 -0.19
C LYS A 121 -1.70 13.68 -1.50
N LYS A 122 -2.14 14.80 -2.08
CA LYS A 122 -2.92 14.85 -3.33
C LYS A 122 -2.20 14.29 -4.55
N ASP A 123 -0.88 14.28 -4.54
CA ASP A 123 -0.02 13.79 -5.62
C ASP A 123 0.44 12.33 -5.41
N GLU A 124 0.06 11.73 -4.28
CA GLU A 124 0.34 10.33 -3.98
C GLU A 124 -0.71 9.37 -4.53
N SER A 125 -0.34 8.09 -4.52
CA SER A 125 -1.08 7.02 -5.20
C SER A 125 -2.51 6.84 -4.71
N LEU A 126 -2.78 7.00 -3.40
CA LEU A 126 -4.14 6.89 -2.87
C LEU A 126 -5.07 7.97 -3.44
N ALA A 127 -4.63 9.24 -3.42
CA ALA A 127 -5.41 10.35 -3.94
C ALA A 127 -5.69 10.19 -5.45
N LYS A 128 -4.65 9.83 -6.22
CA LYS A 128 -4.77 9.60 -7.67
C LYS A 128 -5.76 8.47 -7.99
N CYS A 129 -5.69 7.35 -7.29
CA CYS A 129 -6.61 6.22 -7.47
C CYS A 129 -8.04 6.57 -7.05
N LEU A 130 -8.24 7.27 -5.93
CA LEU A 130 -9.57 7.72 -5.49
C LEU A 130 -10.23 8.65 -6.51
N VAL A 131 -9.50 9.65 -6.99
CA VAL A 131 -10.03 10.61 -7.97
C VAL A 131 -10.34 9.92 -9.30
N ALA A 132 -9.46 9.03 -9.77
CA ALA A 132 -9.70 8.28 -11.00
C ALA A 132 -10.89 7.32 -10.87
N ALA A 133 -11.02 6.61 -9.75
CA ALA A 133 -12.17 5.76 -9.46
C ALA A 133 -13.46 6.60 -9.44
N THR A 134 -13.41 7.81 -8.86
CA THR A 134 -14.57 8.71 -8.79
C THR A 134 -14.97 9.19 -10.18
N ASN A 135 -14.00 9.56 -11.02
CA ASN A 135 -14.25 9.92 -12.42
C ASN A 135 -14.90 8.74 -13.19
N LEU A 136 -14.37 7.52 -13.04
CA LEU A 136 -14.96 6.32 -13.65
C LEU A 136 -16.35 5.98 -13.09
N ALA A 137 -16.59 6.25 -11.80
CA ALA A 137 -17.87 6.04 -11.17
C ALA A 137 -18.93 6.93 -11.81
N ARG A 138 -18.63 8.22 -12.01
CA ARG A 138 -19.54 9.19 -12.66
C ARG A 138 -19.94 8.79 -14.08
N GLU A 139 -19.00 8.19 -14.82
CA GLU A 139 -19.26 7.69 -16.18
C GLU A 139 -19.95 6.31 -16.18
N GLY A 140 -20.17 5.70 -15.01
CA GLY A 140 -20.72 4.35 -14.89
C GLY A 140 -19.77 3.25 -15.38
N GLN A 141 -18.47 3.53 -15.49
CA GLN A 141 -17.46 2.66 -16.09
C GLN A 141 -16.63 1.87 -15.08
N CYS A 142 -16.92 1.98 -13.78
CA CYS A 142 -16.22 1.26 -12.72
C CYS A 142 -16.17 -0.26 -12.94
N GLU A 143 -17.28 -0.88 -13.36
CA GLU A 143 -17.34 -2.33 -13.57
C GLU A 143 -16.60 -2.78 -14.84
N SER A 144 -16.41 -1.88 -15.80
CA SER A 144 -15.71 -2.16 -17.05
C SER A 144 -14.19 -2.08 -16.91
N ASN A 145 -13.68 -1.54 -15.80
CA ASN A 145 -12.26 -1.40 -15.53
C ASN A 145 -11.84 -2.32 -14.38
N ALA A 146 -11.07 -3.36 -14.70
CA ALA A 146 -10.62 -4.37 -13.74
C ALA A 146 -9.76 -3.77 -12.61
N ASP A 147 -8.89 -2.81 -12.94
CA ASP A 147 -8.01 -2.14 -11.96
C ASP A 147 -8.84 -1.29 -10.98
N CYS A 148 -9.81 -0.53 -11.50
CA CYS A 148 -10.72 0.26 -10.68
C CYS A 148 -11.54 -0.63 -9.74
N LYS A 149 -12.00 -1.79 -10.23
CA LYS A 149 -12.73 -2.76 -9.42
C LYS A 149 -11.86 -3.36 -8.32
N ASN A 150 -10.66 -3.80 -8.66
CA ASN A 150 -9.70 -4.34 -7.71
C ASN A 150 -9.32 -3.31 -6.64
N PHE A 151 -9.11 -2.05 -7.04
CA PHE A 151 -8.89 -0.96 -6.11
C PHE A 151 -10.05 -0.82 -5.11
N MET A 152 -11.30 -0.74 -5.59
CA MET A 152 -12.48 -0.55 -4.73
C MET A 152 -12.80 -1.75 -3.84
N GLU A 153 -12.53 -2.97 -4.30
CA GLU A 153 -12.87 -4.19 -3.56
C GLU A 153 -11.78 -4.63 -2.58
N SER A 154 -10.52 -4.31 -2.85
CA SER A 154 -9.36 -4.85 -2.11
C SER A 154 -8.46 -3.75 -1.54
N CYS A 155 -7.80 -2.98 -2.42
CA CYS A 155 -6.70 -2.09 -2.03
C CYS A 155 -7.15 -0.87 -1.21
N MET A 156 -8.23 -0.22 -1.63
CA MET A 156 -8.81 0.93 -0.93
C MET A 156 -9.37 0.56 0.44
N PRO A 157 -10.17 -0.52 0.57
CA PRO A 157 -10.62 -1.00 1.86
C PRO A 157 -9.48 -1.24 2.84
N GLU A 158 -8.41 -1.89 2.39
CA GLU A 158 -7.25 -2.16 3.25
C GLU A 158 -6.51 -0.88 3.65
N SER A 159 -6.38 0.07 2.72
CA SER A 159 -5.75 1.37 3.01
C SER A 159 -6.48 2.10 4.14
N PHE A 160 -7.80 2.18 4.08
CA PHE A 160 -8.58 2.84 5.13
C PHE A 160 -8.77 1.96 6.36
N LYS A 161 -8.78 0.63 6.26
CA LYS A 161 -8.78 -0.27 7.41
C LYS A 161 -7.48 -0.20 8.18
N LYS A 162 -6.31 -0.23 7.56
CA LYS A 162 -5.04 -0.05 8.27
C LYS A 162 -4.91 1.34 8.85
N ALA A 163 -5.40 2.37 8.15
CA ALA A 163 -5.47 3.71 8.72
C ALA A 163 -6.41 3.75 9.93
N SER A 164 -7.61 3.17 9.83
CA SER A 164 -8.62 3.12 10.89
C SER A 164 -8.20 2.22 12.05
N PHE A 165 -7.56 1.09 11.78
CA PHE A 165 -7.05 0.15 12.77
C PHE A 165 -5.79 0.69 13.46
N SER A 166 -4.91 1.39 12.76
CA SER A 166 -3.81 2.14 13.39
C SER A 166 -4.37 3.29 14.25
N LEU A 167 -5.37 4.00 13.75
CA LEU A 167 -6.15 5.03 14.46
C LEU A 167 -6.88 4.48 15.70
N PHE A 168 -7.38 3.24 15.64
CA PHE A 168 -8.21 2.59 16.65
C PHE A 168 -7.42 1.74 17.66
N LEU A 169 -6.39 1.00 17.22
CA LEU A 169 -5.51 0.24 18.12
C LEU A 169 -4.54 1.13 18.90
N LEU A 170 -4.11 2.26 18.34
CA LEU A 170 -3.27 3.24 19.05
C LEU A 170 -4.10 4.37 19.69
N THR A 171 -5.29 3.98 20.14
CA THR A 171 -6.46 4.81 20.42
C THR A 171 -6.10 6.12 21.12
N THR A 172 -6.40 7.23 20.43
CA THR A 172 -6.38 8.63 20.88
C THR A 172 -5.03 9.36 20.84
N LEU A 173 -3.88 8.75 21.15
CA LEU A 173 -2.61 9.49 21.24
C LEU A 173 -1.85 9.58 19.91
N ALA A 174 -1.84 8.53 19.09
CA ALA A 174 -1.06 8.53 17.84
C ALA A 174 -1.54 9.60 16.84
N VAL A 175 -2.86 9.77 16.70
CA VAL A 175 -3.47 10.84 15.88
C VAL A 175 -3.22 12.21 16.46
N ARG A 176 -3.30 12.35 17.79
CA ARG A 176 -2.96 13.60 18.47
C ARG A 176 -1.51 14.00 18.23
N ASN A 177 -0.64 13.01 18.01
CA ASN A 177 0.76 13.20 17.67
C ASN A 177 1.00 13.39 16.16
N TRP A 178 -0.01 13.18 15.31
CA TRP A 178 0.10 13.55 13.90
C TRP A 178 0.23 15.06 13.79
N THR A 179 1.09 15.50 12.88
CA THR A 179 1.15 16.91 12.53
C THR A 179 -0.19 17.33 11.92
N PRO A 180 -0.60 18.60 12.06
CA PRO A 180 -1.82 19.11 11.45
C PRO A 180 -1.93 18.80 9.94
N ASP A 181 -0.80 18.81 9.22
CA ASP A 181 -0.70 18.48 7.79
C ASP A 181 -1.12 17.02 7.49
N VAL A 182 -0.70 16.06 8.32
CA VAL A 182 -1.09 14.65 8.16
C VAL A 182 -2.57 14.47 8.47
N GLN A 183 -3.08 15.12 9.52
CA GLN A 183 -4.50 15.06 9.88
C GLN A 183 -5.38 15.62 8.74
N GLU A 184 -5.02 16.78 8.20
CA GLU A 184 -5.70 17.41 7.07
C GLU A 184 -5.62 16.53 5.82
N GLY A 185 -4.46 15.95 5.53
CA GLY A 185 -4.28 15.03 4.41
C GLY A 185 -5.20 13.80 4.50
N VAL A 186 -5.24 13.14 5.67
CA VAL A 186 -6.11 11.97 5.88
C VAL A 186 -7.58 12.37 5.81
N TYR A 187 -7.96 13.52 6.36
CA TYR A 187 -9.31 14.06 6.21
C TYR A 187 -9.68 14.25 4.73
N ASN A 188 -8.78 14.81 3.92
CA ASN A 188 -8.98 14.97 2.49
C ASN A 188 -9.14 13.63 1.77
N MET A 189 -8.37 12.60 2.15
CA MET A 189 -8.55 11.24 1.60
C MET A 189 -9.91 10.64 1.95
N LEU A 190 -10.40 10.87 3.19
CA LEU A 190 -11.74 10.44 3.61
C LEU A 190 -12.84 11.18 2.84
N MET A 191 -12.67 12.48 2.58
CA MET A 191 -13.62 13.23 1.75
C MET A 191 -13.67 12.69 0.31
N LEU A 192 -12.54 12.33 -0.28
CA LEU A 192 -12.48 11.68 -1.60
C LEU A 192 -13.15 10.29 -1.60
N LEU A 193 -13.00 9.51 -0.52
CA LEU A 193 -13.70 8.25 -0.34
C LEU A 193 -15.22 8.44 -0.31
N ILE A 194 -15.70 9.42 0.45
CA ILE A 194 -17.13 9.75 0.51
C ILE A 194 -17.63 10.15 -0.87
N GLU A 195 -16.89 10.98 -1.61
CA GLU A 195 -17.26 11.37 -2.97
C GLU A 195 -17.37 10.15 -3.89
N LEU A 196 -16.39 9.24 -3.87
CA LEU A 196 -16.43 8.00 -4.63
C LEU A 196 -17.67 7.15 -4.30
N VAL A 197 -17.99 6.99 -3.02
CA VAL A 197 -19.15 6.19 -2.57
C VAL A 197 -20.45 6.82 -3.05
N VAL A 198 -20.59 8.15 -2.91
CA VAL A 198 -21.78 8.89 -3.36
C VAL A 198 -21.97 8.75 -4.87
N GLU A 199 -20.90 8.93 -5.65
CA GLU A 199 -20.99 8.76 -7.11
C GLU A 199 -21.33 7.31 -7.45
N ARG A 200 -20.66 6.31 -6.86
CA ARG A 200 -20.94 4.89 -7.16
C ARG A 200 -22.36 4.46 -6.79
N LEU A 201 -22.95 5.02 -5.73
CA LEU A 201 -24.35 4.78 -5.34
C LEU A 201 -25.36 5.27 -6.38
N SER A 202 -24.99 6.24 -7.20
CA SER A 202 -25.84 6.80 -8.25
C SER A 202 -25.98 5.89 -9.48
N HIS A 203 -25.18 4.81 -9.55
CA HIS A 203 -25.15 3.89 -10.70
C HIS A 203 -25.52 2.46 -10.31
N PRO A 204 -26.36 1.75 -11.08
CA PRO A 204 -26.59 0.32 -10.92
C PRO A 204 -25.46 -0.52 -11.55
N PRO A 205 -25.19 -1.75 -11.06
CA PRO A 205 -25.76 -2.36 -9.86
C PRO A 205 -25.26 -1.70 -8.57
N LEU A 206 -26.00 -1.83 -7.49
CA LEU A 206 -25.59 -1.27 -6.19
C LEU A 206 -24.27 -1.91 -5.74
N PRO A 207 -23.30 -1.10 -5.28
CA PRO A 207 -21.96 -1.58 -4.93
C PRO A 207 -21.94 -2.21 -3.51
N GLU A 208 -22.58 -3.37 -3.33
CA GLU A 208 -22.76 -4.01 -2.01
C GLU A 208 -21.43 -4.23 -1.27
N LYS A 209 -20.40 -4.71 -1.97
CA LYS A 209 -19.07 -4.93 -1.38
C LYS A 209 -18.42 -3.63 -0.89
N LEU A 210 -18.53 -2.55 -1.66
CA LEU A 210 -18.00 -1.24 -1.27
C LEU A 210 -18.68 -0.75 0.01
N LEU A 211 -20.01 -0.86 0.08
CA LEU A 211 -20.78 -0.46 1.25
C LEU A 211 -20.42 -1.29 2.48
N SER A 212 -20.32 -2.62 2.33
CA SER A 212 -19.86 -3.51 3.40
C SER A 212 -18.46 -3.13 3.89
N ASN A 213 -17.55 -2.81 2.97
CA ASN A 213 -16.19 -2.42 3.30
C ASN A 213 -16.15 -1.10 4.09
N VAL A 214 -16.89 -0.08 3.64
CA VAL A 214 -16.97 1.22 4.33
C VAL A 214 -17.60 1.07 5.72
N LEU A 215 -18.67 0.27 5.86
CA LEU A 215 -19.31 0.00 7.16
C LEU A 215 -18.39 -0.72 8.14
N SER A 216 -17.47 -1.55 7.63
CA SER A 216 -16.48 -2.25 8.48
C SER A 216 -15.31 -1.37 8.94
N MET A 217 -15.22 -0.12 8.47
CA MET A 217 -14.16 0.83 8.87
C MET A 217 -14.51 1.62 10.14
N VAL A 218 -15.75 1.54 10.62
CA VAL A 218 -16.31 2.24 11.78
C VAL A 218 -16.27 1.33 13.01
#